data_AF-A0A661MC68-F1
#
_entry.id   AF-A0A661MC68-F1
#
_cell.length_a   1.000
_cell.length_b   1.000
_cell.length_c   1.000
_cell.angle_alpha   90.00
_cell.angle_beta   90.00
_cell.angle_gamma   90.00
#
_symmetry.space_group_name_H-M   'P 1'
#
loop_
_entity.id
_entity.type
_entity.pdbx_description
1 polymer ?
#
loop_
_entity_poly.entity_id
_entity_poly.type
_entity_poly.pdbx_seq_one_letter_code
_entity_poly.pdbx_strand_id
1 'polypeptide(L)'
;MDMDASTYIDPLIEYGPKVFGSTITNYTGYDTRRVDIDVGAEYSASIDSTRAVLEKAAANIPGMIKDPSPQVVLKTLGGSSIDWQVRVWCKTEDYWDVWQATTRACKLSLDDAGIGIPFPQQDVRLDESLIKALSN
;
A
#
# COMPACT_ATOMS: atom_id res chain seq x y z
N MET A 1 -39.76 -52.56 -4.06
CA MET A 1 -39.31 -52.71 -5.46
C MET A 1 -39.57 -51.40 -6.18
N ASP A 2 -39.13 -50.28 -5.63
CA ASP A 2 -37.74 -49.78 -5.54
C ASP A 2 -37.47 -48.89 -6.74
N MET A 3 -37.55 -47.57 -6.52
CA MET A 3 -36.49 -46.65 -6.89
C MET A 3 -36.78 -45.28 -6.29
N ASP A 4 -35.74 -44.70 -5.74
CA ASP A 4 -35.67 -43.56 -4.85
C ASP A 4 -35.70 -42.23 -5.61
N ALA A 5 -36.43 -41.25 -5.08
CA ALA A 5 -36.32 -39.87 -5.53
C ALA A 5 -35.46 -39.05 -4.55
N SER A 6 -34.35 -39.63 -4.08
CA SER A 6 -33.46 -39.03 -3.07
C SER A 6 -32.41 -38.07 -3.64
N THR A 7 -32.43 -37.76 -4.94
CA THR A 7 -31.42 -36.89 -5.55
C THR A 7 -32.02 -35.83 -6.48
N TYR A 8 -32.68 -34.83 -5.90
CA TYR A 8 -32.76 -33.51 -6.54
C TYR A 8 -32.46 -32.46 -5.49
N ILE A 9 -31.18 -32.13 -5.40
CA ILE A 9 -30.65 -31.10 -4.52
C ILE A 9 -31.04 -29.77 -5.17
N ASP A 10 -32.13 -29.17 -4.69
CA ASP A 10 -32.55 -27.83 -5.08
C ASP A 10 -31.48 -26.84 -4.59
N PRO A 11 -30.78 -26.10 -5.47
CA PRO A 11 -29.80 -25.12 -5.03
C PRO A 11 -30.55 -24.00 -4.31
N LEU A 12 -30.36 -23.94 -2.99
CA LEU A 12 -30.77 -22.88 -2.08
C LEU A 12 -30.54 -21.49 -2.71
N ILE A 13 -31.57 -20.95 -3.37
CA ILE A 13 -31.68 -19.53 -3.62
C ILE A 13 -32.33 -18.93 -2.38
N GLU A 14 -31.50 -18.42 -1.48
CA GLU A 14 -31.96 -17.57 -0.38
C GLU A 14 -32.39 -16.22 -0.95
N TYR A 15 -33.66 -16.10 -1.35
CA TYR A 15 -34.30 -14.82 -1.68
C TYR A 15 -34.51 -13.99 -0.39
N GLY A 16 -33.42 -13.45 0.15
CA GLY A 16 -33.46 -12.41 1.18
C GLY A 16 -33.41 -11.01 0.55
N PRO A 17 -34.18 -10.01 1.04
CA PRO A 17 -34.17 -8.64 0.52
C PRO A 17 -32.92 -7.86 0.98
N LYS A 18 -31.72 -8.46 0.84
CA LYS A 18 -30.44 -7.90 1.31
C LYS A 18 -29.50 -7.43 0.20
N VAL A 19 -29.94 -7.44 -1.05
CA VAL A 19 -29.10 -7.04 -2.20
C VAL A 19 -29.58 -5.79 -2.94
N PHE A 20 -30.68 -5.16 -2.52
CA PHE A 20 -31.19 -3.91 -3.13
C PHE A 20 -30.63 -2.62 -2.51
N GLY A 21 -29.78 -2.72 -1.50
CA GLY A 21 -29.26 -1.55 -0.75
C GLY A 21 -27.74 -1.49 -0.62
N SER A 22 -27.00 -2.43 -1.19
CA SER A 22 -25.55 -2.31 -1.31
C SER A 22 -25.26 -1.43 -2.51
N THR A 23 -24.50 -0.35 -2.31
CA THR A 23 -23.83 0.33 -3.41
C THR A 23 -23.08 -0.74 -4.20
N ILE A 24 -23.59 -1.11 -5.38
CA ILE A 24 -22.84 -1.91 -6.33
C ILE A 24 -21.72 -0.98 -6.79
N THR A 25 -20.61 -0.98 -6.06
CA THR A 25 -19.40 -0.29 -6.50
C THR A 25 -18.91 -1.10 -7.69
N ASN A 26 -19.31 -0.65 -8.88
CA ASN A 26 -18.87 -1.24 -10.13
C ASN A 26 -17.36 -1.01 -10.26
N TYR A 27 -16.55 -1.94 -9.74
CA TYR A 27 -15.09 -1.93 -9.88
C TYR A 27 -14.65 -2.19 -11.33
N THR A 28 -15.55 -2.69 -12.17
CA THR A 28 -15.34 -3.01 -13.59
C THR A 28 -15.80 -1.91 -14.55
N GLY A 29 -16.30 -0.77 -14.05
CA GLY A 29 -16.87 0.29 -14.88
C GLY A 29 -15.90 1.40 -15.29
N TYR A 30 -14.67 1.38 -14.76
CA TYR A 30 -13.65 2.39 -15.05
C TYR A 30 -12.41 1.72 -15.65
N ASP A 31 -12.04 2.13 -16.86
CA ASP A 31 -10.87 1.61 -17.58
C ASP A 31 -9.55 1.93 -16.86
N THR A 32 -9.58 2.94 -15.98
CA THR A 32 -8.42 3.44 -15.25
C THR A 32 -8.60 3.33 -13.74
N ARG A 33 -7.54 2.93 -13.04
CA ARG A 33 -7.49 2.81 -11.59
C ARG A 33 -6.26 3.53 -11.03
N ARG A 34 -6.41 4.12 -9.84
CA ARG A 34 -5.29 4.68 -9.08
C ARG A 34 -4.64 3.60 -8.23
N VAL A 35 -3.32 3.56 -8.25
CA VAL A 35 -2.46 2.73 -7.42
C VAL A 35 -1.82 3.63 -6.37
N ASP A 36 -2.03 3.30 -5.10
CA ASP A 36 -1.47 4.03 -3.96
C ASP A 36 -0.40 3.15 -3.28
N ILE A 37 0.83 3.64 -3.19
CA ILE A 37 1.96 2.99 -2.53
C ILE A 37 2.37 3.82 -1.32
N ASP A 38 2.34 3.22 -0.13
CA ASP A 38 2.85 3.84 1.08
C ASP A 38 4.36 3.55 1.23
N VAL A 39 5.15 4.58 1.47
CA VAL A 39 6.62 4.50 1.59
C VAL A 39 7.07 5.27 2.83
N GLY A 40 7.81 4.60 3.72
CA GLY A 40 8.42 5.24 4.89
C GLY A 40 9.86 5.67 4.59
N ALA A 41 10.20 6.91 4.92
CA ALA A 41 11.58 7.41 4.92
C ALA A 41 12.04 7.69 6.35
N GLU A 42 13.34 7.58 6.60
CA GLU A 42 13.93 7.91 7.90
C GLU A 42 13.75 9.39 8.25
N TYR A 43 13.68 9.69 9.55
CA TYR A 43 13.50 11.07 10.04
C TYR A 43 14.68 12.01 9.74
N SER A 44 15.87 11.46 9.52
CA SER A 44 17.07 12.22 9.14
C SER A 44 17.06 12.66 7.67
N ALA A 45 16.22 12.06 6.83
CA ALA A 45 16.18 12.38 5.41
C ALA A 45 15.49 13.72 5.15
N SER A 46 16.03 14.50 4.21
CA SER A 46 15.39 15.75 3.78
C SER A 46 14.06 15.46 3.09
N ILE A 47 13.00 16.15 3.53
CA ILE A 47 11.64 16.02 2.98
C ILE A 47 11.62 16.37 1.49
N ASP A 48 12.30 17.44 1.09
CA ASP A 48 12.29 17.90 -0.30
C ASP A 48 13.11 16.97 -1.20
N SER A 49 14.23 16.46 -0.72
CA SER A 49 15.03 15.46 -1.45
C SER A 49 14.24 14.16 -1.63
N THR A 50 13.58 13.69 -0.57
CA THR A 50 12.77 12.46 -0.60
C THR A 50 11.62 12.60 -1.59
N ARG A 51 10.91 13.75 -1.58
CA ARG A 51 9.85 14.04 -2.55
C ARG A 51 10.37 13.98 -3.99
N ALA A 52 11.46 14.68 -4.30
CA ALA A 52 12.01 14.73 -5.64
C ALA A 52 12.43 13.34 -6.16
N VAL A 53 13.02 12.51 -5.30
CA VAL A 53 13.40 11.13 -5.61
C VAL A 53 12.16 10.27 -5.91
N LEU A 54 11.13 10.35 -5.08
CA LEU A 54 9.89 9.59 -5.27
C LEU A 54 9.11 10.04 -6.50
N GLU A 55 9.07 11.35 -6.79
CA GLU A 55 8.44 11.89 -8.00
C GLU A 55 9.14 11.39 -9.26
N LYS A 56 10.48 11.39 -9.25
CA LYS A 56 11.29 10.84 -10.34
C LYS A 56 11.08 9.33 -10.51
N ALA A 57 10.93 8.59 -9.41
CA ALA A 57 10.63 7.16 -9.44
C ALA A 57 9.26 6.90 -10.08
N ALA A 58 8.24 7.65 -9.66
CA ALA A 58 6.87 7.52 -10.16
C ALA A 58 6.72 7.92 -11.63
N ALA A 59 7.50 8.90 -12.11
CA ALA A 59 7.42 9.38 -13.49
C ALA A 59 7.85 8.35 -14.56
N ASN A 60 8.58 7.30 -14.16
CA ASN A 60 9.21 6.34 -15.08
C ASN A 60 8.60 4.93 -15.02
N ILE A 61 7.39 4.77 -14.50
CA ILE A 61 6.76 3.45 -14.33
C ILE A 61 6.14 2.96 -15.66
N PRO A 62 6.49 1.75 -16.14
CA PRO A 62 5.84 1.12 -17.28
C PRO A 62 4.35 0.89 -16.98
N GLY A 63 3.46 1.18 -17.94
CA GLY A 63 2.01 1.00 -17.78
C GLY A 63 1.29 2.12 -17.02
N MET A 64 2.03 3.15 -16.56
CA MET A 64 1.45 4.35 -15.96
C MET A 64 0.80 5.26 -17.03
N ILE A 65 -0.36 5.79 -16.70
CA ILE A 65 -1.02 6.88 -17.41
C ILE A 65 -0.44 8.22 -16.92
N LYS A 66 0.02 9.05 -17.86
CA LYS A 66 0.67 10.34 -17.56
C LYS A 66 -0.29 11.46 -17.19
N ASP A 67 -1.54 11.36 -17.61
CA ASP A 67 -2.61 12.31 -17.29
C ASP A 67 -3.81 11.53 -16.73
N PRO A 68 -4.05 11.55 -15.41
CA PRO A 68 -3.48 12.47 -14.43
C PRO A 68 -2.02 12.17 -14.05
N SER A 69 -1.23 13.22 -13.82
CA SER A 69 0.18 13.09 -13.39
C SER A 69 0.31 12.34 -12.06
N PRO A 70 1.39 11.57 -11.88
CA PRO A 70 1.67 10.93 -10.60
C PRO A 70 1.84 11.98 -9.49
N GLN A 71 1.41 11.62 -8.28
CA GLN A 71 1.46 12.50 -7.11
C GLN A 71 2.25 11.85 -5.99
N VAL A 72 3.10 12.63 -5.34
CA VAL A 72 3.80 12.22 -4.11
C VAL A 72 3.34 13.12 -2.98
N VAL A 73 2.65 12.52 -2.00
CA VAL A 73 2.04 13.24 -0.89
C VAL A 73 2.74 12.85 0.40
N LEU A 74 3.09 13.85 1.22
CA LEU A 74 3.49 13.62 2.60
C LEU A 74 2.22 13.29 3.39
N LYS A 75 2.11 12.06 3.91
CA LYS A 75 0.90 11.53 4.55
C LYS A 75 0.89 11.87 6.03
N THR A 76 1.90 11.41 6.76
CA THR A 76 1.98 11.53 8.22
C THR A 76 3.44 11.52 8.69
N LEU A 77 3.66 12.03 9.90
CA LEU A 77 4.90 11.82 10.66
C LEU A 77 4.62 10.65 11.62
N GLY A 78 4.98 9.44 11.21
CA GLY A 78 4.68 8.19 11.91
C GLY A 78 5.62 7.93 13.10
N GLY A 79 5.38 6.85 13.86
CA GLY A 79 6.14 6.58 15.09
C GLY A 79 7.65 6.33 14.88
N SER A 80 8.07 5.89 13.69
CA SER A 80 9.47 5.61 13.37
C SER A 80 9.87 6.04 11.95
N SER A 81 8.96 6.62 11.16
CA SER A 81 9.16 7.01 9.77
C SER A 81 8.39 8.29 9.43
N ILE A 82 8.88 9.01 8.42
CA ILE A 82 8.10 9.99 7.67
C ILE A 82 7.35 9.22 6.57
N ASP A 83 6.03 9.23 6.62
CA ASP A 83 5.19 8.42 5.74
C ASP A 83 4.79 9.22 4.50
N TRP A 84 5.09 8.63 3.34
CA TRP A 84 4.77 9.15 2.03
C TRP A 84 3.74 8.27 1.35
N GLN A 85 2.94 8.87 0.48
CA GLN A 85 2.05 8.16 -0.42
C GLN A 85 2.37 8.55 -1.86
N VAL A 86 2.80 7.56 -2.65
CA VAL A 86 3.03 7.68 -4.08
C VAL A 86 1.79 7.18 -4.81
N ARG A 87 1.21 8.04 -5.66
CA ARG A 87 -0.03 7.76 -6.39
C ARG A 87 0.25 7.78 -7.88
N VAL A 88 -0.08 6.68 -8.56
CA VAL A 88 0.03 6.57 -10.02
C VAL A 88 -1.30 6.08 -10.59
N TRP A 89 -1.61 6.47 -11.83
CA TRP A 89 -2.79 5.96 -12.54
C TRP A 89 -2.36 4.91 -13.54
N CYS A 90 -3.14 3.85 -13.68
CA CYS A 90 -2.90 2.79 -14.67
C CYS A 90 -4.24 2.27 -15.20
N LYS A 91 -4.19 1.40 -16.20
CA LYS A 91 -5.36 0.62 -16.57
C LYS A 91 -5.69 -0.40 -15.49
N THR A 92 -6.96 -0.77 -15.38
CA THR A 92 -7.42 -1.74 -14.39
C THR A 92 -6.76 -3.13 -14.59
N GLU A 93 -6.46 -3.50 -15.84
CA GLU A 93 -5.75 -4.75 -16.19
C GLU A 93 -4.30 -4.79 -15.71
N ASP A 94 -3.60 -3.65 -15.76
CA ASP A 94 -2.17 -3.53 -15.44
C ASP A 94 -1.91 -3.23 -13.95
N TYR A 95 -2.96 -3.21 -13.12
CA TYR A 95 -2.89 -2.72 -11.74
C TYR A 95 -1.78 -3.37 -10.92
N TRP A 96 -1.68 -4.70 -10.96
CA TRP A 96 -0.70 -5.44 -10.16
C TRP A 96 0.73 -5.24 -10.66
N ASP A 97 0.92 -5.16 -11.97
CA ASP A 97 2.23 -4.95 -12.57
C ASP A 97 2.73 -3.53 -12.26
N VAL A 98 1.86 -2.53 -12.38
CA VAL A 98 2.19 -1.14 -12.01
C VAL A 98 2.42 -1.02 -10.50
N TRP A 99 1.66 -1.71 -9.67
CA TRP A 99 1.87 -1.73 -8.21
C TRP A 99 3.24 -2.30 -7.84
N GLN A 100 3.64 -3.43 -8.42
CA GLN A 100 4.95 -4.03 -8.18
C GLN A 100 6.09 -3.16 -8.74
N ALA A 101 5.93 -2.65 -9.96
CA ALA A 101 6.92 -1.80 -10.61
C ALA A 101 7.15 -0.50 -9.84
N THR A 102 6.07 0.15 -9.38
CA THR A 102 6.14 1.38 -8.57
C THR A 102 6.83 1.12 -7.24
N THR A 103 6.43 0.07 -6.52
CA THR A 103 7.04 -0.30 -5.24
C THR A 103 8.54 -0.56 -5.39
N ARG A 104 8.93 -1.31 -6.42
CA ARG A 104 10.33 -1.61 -6.72
C ARG A 104 11.12 -0.35 -7.08
N ALA A 105 10.55 0.51 -7.93
CA ALA A 105 11.20 1.75 -8.36
C ALA A 105 11.41 2.72 -7.19
N CYS A 106 10.42 2.85 -6.30
CA CYS A 106 10.56 3.65 -5.08
C CYS A 106 11.70 3.14 -4.20
N LYS A 107 11.76 1.83 -3.95
CA LYS A 107 12.84 1.23 -3.15
C LYS A 107 14.22 1.51 -3.74
N LEU A 108 14.41 1.20 -5.03
CA LEU A 108 15.69 1.40 -5.70
C LEU A 108 16.10 2.86 -5.75
N SER A 109 15.16 3.78 -6.02
CA SER A 109 15.46 5.20 -6.10
C SER A 109 15.84 5.79 -4.75
N LEU A 110 15.22 5.32 -3.65
CA LEU A 110 15.61 5.70 -2.30
C LEU A 110 16.99 5.16 -1.93
N ASP A 111 17.29 3.92 -2.29
CA ASP A 111 18.61 3.32 -2.07
C ASP A 111 19.71 4.05 -2.83
N ASP A 112 19.48 4.38 -4.10
CA ASP A 112 20.41 5.15 -4.93
C ASP A 112 20.64 6.58 -4.40
N ALA A 113 19.63 7.15 -3.74
CA ALA A 113 19.72 8.45 -3.07
C ALA A 113 20.31 8.39 -1.65
N GLY A 114 20.59 7.19 -1.14
CA GLY A 114 21.08 6.98 0.23
C GLY A 114 20.05 7.29 1.32
N ILE A 115 18.75 7.27 0.98
CA ILE A 115 17.66 7.52 1.92
C ILE A 115 17.26 6.18 2.55
N GLY A 116 17.51 6.04 3.85
CA GLY A 116 17.16 4.85 4.62
C GLY A 116 15.65 4.67 4.76
N ILE A 117 15.21 3.40 4.71
CA ILE A 117 13.87 3.00 5.15
C ILE A 117 14.02 2.48 6.58
N PRO A 118 13.43 3.15 7.59
CA PRO A 118 13.69 2.84 8.98
C PRO A 118 13.03 1.53 9.39
N PHE A 119 13.75 0.75 10.20
CA PHE A 119 13.14 -0.31 11.00
C PHE A 119 12.35 0.31 12.17
N PRO A 120 11.40 -0.42 12.77
CA PRO A 120 10.73 0.03 13.99
C PRO A 120 11.76 0.42 15.05
N GLN A 121 11.70 1.66 15.53
CA GLN A 121 12.61 2.15 16.56
C GLN A 121 11.92 2.02 17.93
N GLN A 122 12.63 1.44 18.90
CA GLN A 122 12.17 1.35 20.28
C GLN A 122 13.23 1.97 21.20
N ASP A 123 12.86 3.06 21.87
CA ASP A 123 13.68 3.64 22.92
C ASP A 123 13.40 2.89 24.25
N VAL A 124 14.47 2.39 24.87
CA VAL A 124 14.41 1.65 26.14
C VAL A 124 15.09 2.50 27.20
N ARG A 125 14.27 3.18 28.01
CA ARG A 125 14.77 3.89 29.20
C ARG A 125 14.94 2.91 30.35
N LEU A 126 16.20 2.61 30.68
CA LEU A 126 16.54 1.81 31.85
C LEU A 126 16.53 2.69 33.10
N ASP A 127 15.99 2.16 34.19
CA ASP A 127 16.04 2.79 35.51
C ASP A 127 17.43 2.60 36.15
N GLU A 128 17.94 3.62 36.84
CA GLU A 128 19.25 3.56 37.51
C GLU A 128 19.35 2.42 38.53
N SER A 129 18.24 2.04 39.17
CA SER A 129 18.19 0.93 40.11
C SER A 129 18.48 -0.43 39.46
N LEU A 130 18.07 -0.63 38.19
CA LEU A 130 18.34 -1.84 37.41
C LEU A 130 19.80 -1.88 36.94
N ILE A 131 20.36 -0.74 36.53
CA ILE A 131 21.77 -0.65 36.13
C ILE A 131 22.68 -1.05 37.30
N LYS A 132 22.36 -0.56 38.51
CA LYS A 132 23.13 -0.85 39.72
C LYS A 132 23.01 -2.32 40.18
N ALA A 133 21.88 -2.96 39.92
CA ALA A 133 21.66 -4.37 40.24
C ALA A 133 22.40 -5.34 39.30
N LEU A 134 22.64 -4.93 38.05
CA LEU A 134 23.37 -5.72 37.05
C LEU A 134 24.89 -5.51 37.09
N SER A 135 25.37 -4.51 37.83
CA SER A 135 26.80 -4.20 38.00
C SER A 135 27.47 -4.88 39.20
N ASN A 136 26.76 -5.73 39.94
CA ASN A 136 27.25 -6.54 41.07
C ASN A 136 27.22 -8.02 40.73
#